data_AF-A0A845HUN6-F1
#
_entry.id   AF-A0A845HUN6-F1
#
_cell.length_a   1.000
_cell.length_b   1.000
_cell.length_c   1.000
_cell.angle_alpha   90.00
_cell.angle_beta   90.00
_cell.angle_gamma   90.00
#
_symmetry.space_group_name_H-M   'P 1'
#
loop_
_entity.id
_entity.type
_entity.pdbx_description
1 polymer ?
#
loop_
_entity_poly.entity_id
_entity_poly.type
_entity_poly.pdbx_seq_one_letter_code
_entity_poly.pdbx_strand_id
1 'polypeptide(L)'
;MKELRFNIFGKLIAVKGSYGAWQGYYLGADGKRRPADFIVPKDIEESELCEYLADLYHENATPRNCDAKQLFEVKIRPLAD
;
A
#
# COMPACT_ATOMS: atom_id res chain seq x y z
N MET A 1 9.18 -12.36 1.26
CA MET A 1 8.72 -10.98 0.97
C MET A 1 7.21 -10.96 1.05
N LYS A 2 6.56 -9.85 1.42
CA LYS A 2 5.09 -9.76 1.46
C LYS A 2 4.57 -8.65 0.55
N GLU A 3 3.30 -8.72 0.21
CA GLU A 3 2.54 -7.62 -0.38
C GLU A 3 1.32 -7.35 0.49
N LEU A 4 1.18 -6.13 0.96
CA LEU A 4 0.06 -5.64 1.75
C LEU A 4 -0.80 -4.77 0.86
N ARG A 5 -2.11 -4.99 0.85
CA ARG A 5 -3.04 -4.20 0.05
C ARG A 5 -3.89 -3.31 0.91
N PHE A 6 -4.13 -2.10 0.43
CA PHE A 6 -4.86 -1.06 1.12
C PHE A 6 -5.92 -0.45 0.21
N ASN A 7 -7.02 -0.04 0.81
CA ASN A 7 -7.93 0.94 0.26
C ASN A 7 -7.77 2.21 1.09
N ILE A 8 -7.25 3.28 0.47
CA ILE A 8 -7.01 4.56 1.10
C ILE A 8 -7.90 5.59 0.42
N PHE A 9 -9.03 5.91 1.04
CA PHE A 9 -10.03 6.85 0.51
C PHE A 9 -10.46 6.52 -0.93
N GLY A 10 -10.56 5.24 -1.27
CA GLY A 10 -10.93 4.73 -2.60
C GLY A 10 -9.77 4.40 -3.51
N LYS A 11 -8.55 4.79 -3.11
CA LYS A 11 -7.35 4.48 -3.88
C LYS A 11 -6.82 3.11 -3.46
N LEU A 12 -6.75 2.20 -4.42
CA LEU A 12 -6.17 0.87 -4.21
C LEU A 12 -4.66 0.93 -4.35
N ILE A 13 -3.96 0.59 -3.26
CA ILE A 13 -2.51 0.66 -3.15
C ILE A 13 -1.99 -0.71 -2.68
N ALA A 14 -0.89 -1.17 -3.28
CA ALA A 14 -0.11 -2.28 -2.77
C ALA A 14 1.24 -1.77 -2.27
N VAL A 15 1.66 -2.25 -1.10
CA VAL A 15 3.02 -2.06 -0.57
C VAL A 15 3.68 -3.43 -0.50
N LYS A 16 4.74 -3.62 -1.30
CA LYS A 16 5.48 -4.88 -1.39
C LYS A 16 6.88 -4.72 -0.80
N GLY A 17 7.34 -5.71 -0.04
CA GLY A 17 8.69 -5.71 0.49
C GLY A 17 8.81 -6.34 1.87
N SER A 18 9.65 -5.72 2.68
CA SER A 18 9.88 -5.94 4.10
C SER A 18 10.23 -4.61 4.75
N TYR A 19 10.27 -4.58 6.08
CA TYR A 19 10.75 -3.43 6.85
C TYR A 19 12.04 -2.84 6.26
N GLY A 20 12.09 -1.51 6.11
CA GLY A 20 13.21 -0.77 5.52
C GLY A 20 13.34 -0.82 3.99
N ALA A 21 12.50 -1.59 3.29
CA ALA A 21 12.61 -1.80 1.83
C ALA A 21 11.23 -1.93 1.14
N TRP A 22 10.26 -1.13 1.58
CA TRP A 22 8.92 -1.10 1.03
C TRP A 22 8.87 -0.41 -0.35
N GLN A 23 8.07 -0.98 -1.26
CA GLN A 23 7.80 -0.43 -2.58
C GLN A 23 6.29 -0.26 -2.78
N GLY A 24 5.87 0.97 -3.12
CA GLY A 24 4.47 1.30 -3.39
C GLY A 24 4.07 1.06 -4.84
N TYR A 25 2.84 0.59 -5.04
CA TYR A 25 2.22 0.42 -6.35
C TYR A 25 0.75 0.86 -6.30
N TYR A 26 0.29 1.54 -7.35
CA TYR A 26 -1.13 1.78 -7.55
C TYR A 26 -1.74 0.62 -8.34
N LEU A 27 -2.92 0.17 -7.91
CA LEU A 27 -3.64 -0.95 -8.53
C LEU A 27 -4.77 -0.43 -9.41
N GLY A 28 -4.76 -0.82 -10.69
CA GLY A 28 -5.83 -0.55 -11.64
C GLY A 28 -6.94 -1.60 -11.57
N ALA A 29 -8.13 -1.25 -12.07
CA ALA A 29 -9.30 -2.13 -12.08
C ALA A 29 -9.14 -3.36 -13.00
N ASP A 30 -8.22 -3.30 -13.96
CA ASP A 30 -7.91 -4.37 -14.93
C ASP A 30 -6.78 -5.30 -14.45
N GLY A 31 -6.43 -5.24 -13.17
CA GLY A 31 -5.34 -6.03 -12.59
C GLY A 31 -3.94 -5.52 -12.93
N LYS A 32 -3.82 -4.42 -13.67
CA LYS A 32 -2.53 -3.76 -13.89
C LYS A 32 -2.04 -3.08 -12.61
N ARG A 33 -0.73 -2.98 -12.48
CA ARG A 33 -0.06 -2.19 -11.43
C ARG A 33 0.87 -1.18 -12.07
N ARG A 34 0.93 0.03 -11.51
CA ARG A 34 1.97 1.03 -11.81
C ARG A 34 2.78 1.32 -10.55
N PRO A 35 4.10 1.57 -10.64
CA PRO A 35 4.86 2.10 -9.52
C PRO A 35 4.17 3.34 -8.95
N ALA A 36 4.17 3.46 -7.63
CA ALA A 36 3.73 4.68 -6.99
C ALA A 36 4.80 5.77 -7.09
N ASP A 37 4.36 7.02 -7.02
CA ASP A 37 5.18 8.23 -7.03
C ASP A 37 5.63 8.65 -5.61
N PHE A 38 5.25 7.88 -4.59
CA PHE A 38 5.73 8.05 -3.22
C PHE A 38 6.79 7.00 -2.85
N ILE A 39 7.61 7.35 -1.87
CA ILE A 39 8.54 6.46 -1.19
C ILE A 39 8.01 6.21 0.21
N VAL A 40 8.17 5.00 0.73
CA VAL A 40 7.91 4.72 2.15
C VAL A 40 9.21 4.93 2.91
N PRO A 41 9.27 5.80 3.94
CA PRO A 41 10.44 5.95 4.79
C PRO A 41 10.87 4.62 5.42
N LYS A 42 12.18 4.45 5.68
CA LYS A 42 12.74 3.15 6.09
C LYS A 42 12.32 2.71 7.49
N ASP A 43 11.98 3.68 8.33
CA ASP A 43 11.56 3.55 9.70
C ASP A 43 10.07 3.18 9.85
N ILE A 44 9.27 3.32 8.78
CA ILE A 44 7.86 2.90 8.81
C ILE A 44 7.75 1.38 8.95
N GLU A 45 7.22 0.97 10.10
CA GLU A 45 6.87 -0.39 10.38
C GLU A 45 5.66 -0.83 9.56
N GLU A 46 5.50 -2.15 9.45
CA GLU A 46 4.37 -2.72 8.73
C GLU A 46 3.01 -2.28 9.27
N SER A 47 2.86 -2.20 10.58
CA SER A 47 1.63 -1.76 11.25
C SER A 47 1.31 -0.28 11.00
N GLU A 48 2.32 0.51 10.67
CA GLU A 48 2.20 1.96 10.44
C GLU A 48 1.88 2.29 8.99
N LEU A 49 2.00 1.33 8.07
CA LEU A 49 1.79 1.56 6.63
C LEU A 49 0.40 2.12 6.31
N CYS A 50 -0.65 1.67 7.02
CA CYS A 50 -2.00 2.16 6.76
C CYS A 50 -2.16 3.63 7.18
N GLU A 51 -1.61 4.00 8.33
CA GLU A 51 -1.64 5.37 8.86
C GLU A 51 -0.79 6.30 8.01
N TYR A 52 0.44 5.88 7.67
CA TYR A 52 1.31 6.60 6.74
C TYR A 52 0.62 6.91 5.41
N LEU A 53 -0.05 5.93 4.82
CA LEU A 53 -0.78 6.14 3.57
C LEU A 53 -2.01 7.03 3.77
N ALA A 54 -2.71 6.92 4.89
CA ALA A 54 -3.85 7.80 5.20
C ALA A 54 -3.39 9.26 5.30
N ASP A 55 -2.30 9.54 6.00
CA ASP A 55 -1.73 10.87 6.12
C ASP A 55 -1.27 11.41 4.76
N LEU A 56 -0.62 10.57 3.96
CA LEU A 56 -0.14 10.96 2.64
C LEU A 56 -1.27 11.35 1.67
N TYR A 57 -2.46 10.73 1.81
CA TYR A 57 -3.61 10.95 0.92
C TYR A 57 -4.80 11.61 1.60
N HIS A 58 -4.64 12.25 2.77
CA HIS A 58 -5.77 12.78 3.53
C HIS A 58 -6.65 13.76 2.73
N GLU A 59 -6.06 14.52 1.79
CA GLU A 59 -6.78 15.43 0.90
C GLU A 59 -7.73 14.71 -0.09
N ASN A 60 -7.50 13.41 -0.34
CA ASN A 60 -8.38 12.57 -1.17
C ASN A 60 -9.60 12.05 -0.41
N ALA A 61 -9.65 12.21 0.92
CA ALA A 61 -10.80 11.80 1.71
C ALA A 61 -12.05 12.60 1.32
N THR A 62 -13.16 11.90 1.15
CA THR A 62 -14.48 12.51 0.88
C THR A 62 -15.52 11.99 1.86
N PRO A 63 -16.67 12.66 2.04
CA PRO A 63 -17.74 12.14 2.89
C PRO A 63 -18.22 10.73 2.52
N ARG A 64 -18.06 10.31 1.25
CA ARG A 64 -18.44 8.96 0.77
C ARG A 64 -17.28 7.97 0.83
N ASN A 65 -16.07 8.44 1.08
CA ASN A 65 -14.85 7.64 1.04
C ASN A 65 -13.82 8.21 2.01
N CYS A 66 -14.13 8.09 3.29
CA CYS A 66 -13.33 8.64 4.39
C CYS A 66 -12.57 7.56 5.17
N ASP A 67 -12.61 6.31 4.70
CA ASP A 67 -11.93 5.20 5.34
C ASP A 67 -10.55 4.94 4.71
N ALA A 68 -9.56 4.67 5.55
CA ALA A 68 -8.28 4.07 5.18
C ALA A 68 -8.17 2.70 5.86
N LYS A 69 -8.02 1.64 5.07
CA LYS A 69 -8.08 0.25 5.55
C LYS A 69 -7.08 -0.63 4.84
N GLN A 70 -6.37 -1.46 5.60
CA GLN A 70 -5.72 -2.64 5.05
C GLN A 70 -6.78 -3.67 4.64
N LEU A 71 -6.63 -4.24 3.45
CA LEU A 71 -7.54 -5.24 2.88
C LEU A 71 -7.06 -6.66 3.18
N PHE A 72 -5.82 -6.98 2.78
CA PHE A 72 -5.22 -8.31 2.99
C PHE A 72 -3.71 -8.30 2.75
N GLU A 73 -3.05 -9.34 3.25
CA GLU A 73 -1.64 -9.66 2.99
C GLU A 73 -1.54 -10.83 1.99
N VAL A 74 -0.58 -10.76 1.08
CA VAL A 74 -0.14 -11.86 0.21
C VAL A 74 1.31 -12.21 0.55
N LYS A 75 1.56 -13.48 0.95
CA LYS A 75 2.92 -14.00 1.12
C LYS A 75 3.55 -14.27 -0.25
N ILE A 76 4.63 -13.58 -0.56
CA ILE A 76 5.41 -13.80 -1.78
C ILE A 76 6.52 -14.80 -1.46
N ARG A 77 6.36 -16.01 -2.00
CA ARG A 77 7.41 -17.03 -1.98
C ARG A 77 8.47 -16.65 -3.01
N PRO A 78 9.77 -16.79 -2.70
CA PRO A 78 10.79 -16.75 -3.74
C PRO A 78 10.50 -17.87 -4.75
N LEU A 79 10.70 -17.60 -6.05
CA LEU A 79 10.80 -18.71 -7.01
C LEU A 79 12.03 -19.53 -6.59
N ALA A 80 11.86 -20.85 -6.46
CA ALA A 80 12.98 -21.74 -6.33
C ALA A 80 13.81 -21.67 -7.62
N ASP A 81 15.12 -21.53 -7.48
CA ASP A 81 16.08 -21.51 -8.59
C ASP A 81 16.09 -22.82 -9.40
#